data_AF-A0A2T4CP71-F1
#
_entry.id   AF-A0A2T4CP71-F1
#
_cell.length_a   1.000
_cell.length_b   1.000
_cell.length_c   1.000
_cell.angle_alpha   90.00
_cell.angle_beta   90.00
_cell.angle_gamma   90.00
#
_symmetry.space_group_name_H-M   'P 1'
#
loop_
_entity.id
_entity.type
_entity.pdbx_description
1 polymer ?
#
loop_
_entity_poly.entity_id
_entity_poly.type
_entity_poly.pdbx_seq_one_letter_code
_entity_poly.pdbx_strand_id
1 'polypeptide(L)'
;RGQRPVPRLLGEIGDGDIRLPAVVEERPPVILNNPENWEIARDAMTKVVTSIKGTARTAFKDATYTSAGKTGTAQVIGIAQDAEYDAESIAEEYRDNAMYVGYAPHDNPEIVIVLAVENAGGGGSVAAPLARKVMDFYFSQVNTLANNR
;
A
#
# COMPACT_ATOMS: atom_id res chain seq x y z
N ARG A 1 -2.73 -15.76 -3.39
CA ARG A 1 -1.85 -15.33 -4.52
C ARG A 1 -2.62 -15.50 -5.82
N GLY A 2 -2.55 -14.56 -6.77
CA GLY A 2 -3.22 -14.64 -8.09
C GLY A 2 -4.76 -14.51 -8.09
N GLN A 3 -5.43 -14.75 -6.97
CA GLN A 3 -6.87 -14.47 -6.76
C GLN A 3 -7.18 -12.98 -6.91
N ARG A 4 -8.40 -12.67 -7.37
CA ARG A 4 -8.80 -11.32 -7.77
C ARG A 4 -10.24 -11.04 -7.33
N PRO A 5 -10.48 -10.94 -6.00
CA PRO A 5 -11.76 -10.50 -5.50
C PRO A 5 -12.04 -9.09 -6.00
N VAL A 6 -13.29 -8.81 -6.37
CA VAL A 6 -13.73 -7.46 -6.71
C VAL A 6 -13.88 -6.65 -5.41
N PRO A 7 -13.17 -5.50 -5.26
CA PRO A 7 -13.33 -4.64 -4.09
C PRO A 7 -14.77 -4.17 -3.96
N ARG A 8 -15.30 -4.21 -2.72
CA ARG A 8 -16.67 -3.78 -2.42
C ARG A 8 -16.74 -3.08 -1.06
N LEU A 9 -17.75 -2.24 -0.92
CA LEU A 9 -18.07 -1.59 0.36
C LEU A 9 -19.18 -2.33 1.13
N LEU A 10 -20.08 -3.02 0.42
CA LEU A 10 -21.19 -3.74 1.04
C LEU A 10 -20.67 -5.01 1.75
N GLY A 11 -20.90 -5.08 3.06
CA GLY A 11 -20.62 -6.27 3.87
C GLY A 11 -21.83 -7.20 3.99
N GLU A 12 -22.97 -6.63 4.35
CA GLU A 12 -24.22 -7.36 4.62
C GLU A 12 -25.42 -6.42 4.36
N ILE A 13 -26.54 -6.99 3.91
CA ILE A 13 -27.86 -6.34 3.87
C ILE A 13 -28.71 -6.98 4.97
N GLY A 14 -29.31 -6.14 5.82
CA GLY A 14 -30.23 -6.59 6.87
C GLY A 14 -31.65 -6.08 6.63
N ASP A 15 -32.66 -6.94 6.81
CA ASP A 15 -34.08 -6.58 6.86
C ASP A 15 -34.79 -7.37 7.98
N GLY A 16 -35.12 -6.69 9.08
CA GLY A 16 -35.56 -7.34 10.32
C GLY A 16 -34.53 -8.35 10.84
N ASP A 17 -34.96 -9.61 11.00
CA ASP A 17 -34.10 -10.73 11.40
C ASP A 17 -33.31 -11.33 10.23
N ILE A 18 -33.59 -10.93 8.99
CA ILE A 18 -32.92 -11.45 7.80
C ILE A 18 -31.57 -10.75 7.64
N ARG A 19 -30.52 -11.55 7.53
CA ARG A 19 -29.13 -11.13 7.34
C ARG A 19 -28.60 -11.79 6.07
N LEU A 20 -28.35 -11.00 5.04
CA LEU A 20 -27.84 -11.46 3.75
C LEU A 20 -26.40 -10.96 3.56
N PRO A 21 -25.39 -11.85 3.58
CA PRO A 21 -24.03 -11.45 3.33
C PRO A 21 -23.88 -10.98 1.88
N ALA A 22 -23.01 -10.00 1.67
CA ALA A 22 -22.69 -9.54 0.33
C ALA A 22 -22.03 -10.66 -0.50
N VAL A 23 -22.46 -10.82 -1.74
CA VAL A 23 -21.86 -11.75 -2.68
C VAL A 23 -20.42 -11.34 -2.97
N VAL A 24 -19.50 -12.30 -2.88
CA VAL A 24 -18.09 -12.11 -3.26
C VAL A 24 -17.95 -12.46 -4.74
N GLU A 25 -17.79 -11.43 -5.57
CA GLU A 25 -17.42 -11.63 -6.97
C GLU A 25 -15.90 -11.81 -7.11
N GLU A 26 -15.51 -12.81 -7.90
CA GLU A 26 -14.11 -13.13 -8.20
C GLU A 26 -13.88 -12.99 -9.71
N ARG A 27 -12.80 -12.31 -10.10
CA ARG A 27 -12.33 -12.32 -11.50
C ARG A 27 -11.47 -13.55 -11.77
N PRO A 28 -11.31 -13.97 -13.04
CA PRO A 28 -10.39 -15.05 -13.38
C PRO A 28 -9.00 -14.80 -12.76
N PRO A 29 -8.42 -15.80 -12.09
CA PRO A 29 -7.15 -15.62 -11.39
C PRO A 29 -6.02 -15.36 -12.39
N VAL A 30 -5.01 -14.63 -11.94
CA VAL A 30 -3.76 -14.50 -12.70
C VAL A 30 -2.93 -15.75 -12.43
N ILE A 31 -2.76 -16.55 -13.49
CA ILE A 31 -1.91 -17.74 -13.49
C ILE A 31 -0.59 -17.35 -14.14
N LEU A 32 0.50 -17.47 -13.38
CA LEU A 32 1.85 -17.20 -13.90
C LEU A 32 2.42 -18.46 -14.53
N ASN A 33 3.23 -18.28 -15.59
CA ASN A 33 3.98 -19.38 -16.20
C ASN A 33 4.95 -20.04 -15.21
N ASN A 34 5.51 -19.26 -14.28
CA ASN A 34 6.26 -19.75 -13.13
C ASN A 34 5.62 -19.24 -11.82
N PRO A 35 5.02 -20.10 -10.98
CA PRO A 35 4.44 -19.72 -9.70
C PRO A 35 5.43 -19.08 -8.71
N GLU A 36 6.72 -19.42 -8.78
CA GLU A 36 7.76 -18.87 -7.89
C GLU A 36 7.94 -17.36 -8.05
N ASN A 37 7.56 -16.80 -9.20
CA ASN A 37 7.62 -15.35 -9.45
C ASN A 37 6.76 -14.56 -8.45
N TRP A 38 5.72 -15.17 -7.86
CA TRP A 38 4.98 -14.54 -6.77
C TRP A 38 5.88 -14.28 -5.56
N GLU A 39 6.70 -15.24 -5.16
CA GLU A 39 7.57 -15.09 -4.00
C GLU A 39 8.71 -14.12 -4.28
N ILE A 40 9.28 -14.15 -5.48
CA ILE A 40 10.30 -13.17 -5.91
C ILE A 40 9.75 -11.74 -5.80
N ALA A 41 8.53 -11.50 -6.30
CA ALA A 41 7.90 -10.19 -6.22
C ALA A 41 7.61 -9.77 -4.77
N ARG A 42 7.08 -10.69 -3.95
CA ARG A 42 6.78 -10.43 -2.54
C ARG A 42 8.04 -10.13 -1.74
N ASP A 43 9.11 -10.89 -1.94
CA ASP A 43 10.42 -10.65 -1.32
C ASP A 43 11.01 -9.29 -1.73
N ALA A 44 10.88 -8.94 -3.01
CA ALA A 44 11.32 -7.64 -3.51
C ALA A 44 10.55 -6.49 -2.82
N MET A 45 9.23 -6.64 -2.65
CA MET A 45 8.40 -5.66 -1.92
C MET A 45 8.76 -5.58 -0.44
N THR A 46 9.10 -6.69 0.21
CA THR A 46 9.59 -6.67 1.60
C THR A 46 10.94 -5.96 1.69
N LYS A 47 11.85 -6.19 0.74
CA LYS A 47 13.17 -5.52 0.70
C LYS A 47 13.05 -4.00 0.54
N VAL A 48 12.00 -3.48 -0.06
CA VAL A 48 11.75 -2.02 -0.13
C VAL A 48 11.57 -1.40 1.27
N VAL A 49 11.03 -2.16 2.23
CA VAL A 49 10.80 -1.69 3.60
C VAL A 49 11.87 -2.16 4.60
N THR A 50 12.62 -3.24 4.32
CA THR A 50 13.59 -3.80 5.28
C THR A 50 15.06 -3.57 4.90
N SER A 51 15.40 -3.55 3.61
CA SER A 51 16.79 -3.45 3.15
C SER A 51 17.39 -2.09 3.44
N ILE A 52 18.70 -2.04 3.72
CA ILE A 52 19.46 -0.80 3.95
C ILE A 52 19.24 0.24 2.82
N LYS A 53 19.08 -0.23 1.57
CA LYS A 53 18.80 0.61 0.39
C LYS A 53 17.30 0.71 0.04
N GLY A 54 16.42 0.22 0.90
CA GLY A 54 14.98 0.20 0.68
C GLY A 54 14.38 1.60 0.76
N THR A 55 13.62 2.00 -0.27
CA THR A 55 13.07 3.36 -0.39
C THR A 55 12.00 3.70 0.65
N ALA A 56 11.41 2.69 1.32
CA ALA A 56 10.45 2.88 2.41
C ALA A 56 11.01 2.43 3.77
N ARG A 57 12.30 2.07 3.86
CA ARG A 57 12.90 1.55 5.10
C ARG A 57 12.72 2.50 6.28
N THR A 58 13.02 3.78 6.08
CA THR A 58 12.93 4.77 7.15
C THR A 58 11.51 4.91 7.71
N ALA A 59 10.47 4.72 6.89
CA ALA A 59 9.09 4.77 7.33
C ALA A 59 8.68 3.55 8.18
N PHE A 60 9.20 2.36 7.85
CA PHE A 60 8.77 1.09 8.45
C PHE A 60 9.77 0.46 9.43
N LYS A 61 10.93 1.07 9.68
CA LYS A 61 12.02 0.50 10.51
C LYS A 61 11.58 -0.03 11.89
N ASP A 62 10.60 0.63 12.51
CA ASP A 62 10.15 0.35 13.87
C ASP A 62 8.68 -0.12 13.88
N ALA A 63 8.23 -0.79 12.80
CA ALA A 63 6.90 -1.38 12.72
C ALA A 63 6.82 -2.65 13.56
N THR A 64 5.70 -2.83 14.27
CA THR A 64 5.42 -4.03 15.08
C THR A 64 4.93 -5.21 14.24
N TYR A 65 4.86 -5.02 12.91
CA TYR A 65 4.41 -6.00 11.93
C TYR A 65 5.35 -5.93 10.72
N THR A 66 5.47 -7.05 10.01
CA THR A 66 6.24 -7.10 8.76
C THR A 66 5.38 -6.58 7.62
N SER A 67 5.76 -5.46 7.01
CA SER A 67 5.11 -4.91 5.81
C SER A 67 5.82 -5.38 4.54
N ALA A 68 5.13 -5.30 3.41
CA ALA A 68 5.73 -5.36 2.09
C ALA A 68 5.08 -4.27 1.22
N GLY A 69 5.87 -3.52 0.46
CA GLY A 69 5.33 -2.43 -0.33
C GLY A 69 6.25 -1.91 -1.42
N LYS A 70 5.77 -0.89 -2.13
CA LYS A 70 6.50 -0.23 -3.19
C LYS A 70 6.16 1.26 -3.20
N THR A 71 7.20 2.08 -3.28
CA THR A 71 7.08 3.53 -3.49
C THR A 71 6.98 3.84 -4.98
N GLY A 72 6.22 4.88 -5.31
CA GLY A 72 6.17 5.51 -6.63
C GLY A 72 6.27 7.03 -6.49
N THR A 73 6.74 7.66 -7.56
CA THR A 73 6.73 9.11 -7.74
C THR A 73 6.25 9.34 -9.16
N ALA A 74 5.12 10.04 -9.34
CA ALA A 74 4.57 10.31 -10.66
C ALA A 74 4.77 11.79 -11.00
N GLN A 75 5.56 12.06 -12.03
CA GLN A 75 5.87 13.42 -12.45
C GLN A 75 4.68 14.06 -13.16
N VAL A 76 4.34 15.29 -12.76
CA VAL A 76 3.18 16.03 -13.30
C VAL A 76 3.54 16.81 -14.57
N ILE A 77 4.79 17.26 -14.70
CA ILE A 77 5.30 17.98 -15.88
C ILE A 77 6.64 17.40 -16.35
N GLY A 78 6.87 17.45 -17.67
CA GLY A 78 8.18 17.18 -18.25
C GLY A 78 9.10 18.39 -18.04
N ILE A 79 10.07 18.27 -17.16
CA ILE A 79 11.14 19.26 -17.02
C ILE A 79 12.08 19.11 -18.24
N ALA A 80 12.53 20.23 -18.83
CA ALA A 80 13.47 20.21 -19.94
C ALA A 80 14.74 19.40 -19.55
N GLN A 81 15.35 18.69 -20.52
CA GLN A 81 16.37 17.67 -20.28
C GLN A 81 17.62 18.13 -19.49
N ASP A 82 17.82 19.43 -19.31
CA ASP A 82 18.98 20.04 -18.64
C ASP A 82 18.62 20.87 -17.38
N ALA A 83 17.38 20.80 -16.89
CA ALA A 83 16.98 21.52 -15.67
C ALA A 83 16.92 20.58 -14.45
N GLU A 84 17.66 20.95 -13.39
CA GLU A 84 17.69 20.21 -12.13
C GLU A 84 16.34 20.34 -11.42
N TYR A 85 15.76 19.22 -10.97
CA TYR A 85 14.49 19.21 -10.24
C TYR A 85 14.71 19.83 -8.86
N ASP A 86 14.22 21.05 -8.66
CA ASP A 86 14.21 21.71 -7.36
C ASP A 86 12.76 21.94 -6.89
N ALA A 87 12.34 21.13 -5.92
CA ALA A 87 10.99 21.18 -5.37
C ALA A 87 10.67 22.51 -4.65
N GLU A 88 11.68 23.28 -4.24
CA GLU A 88 11.50 24.58 -3.59
C GLU A 88 11.27 25.71 -4.60
N SER A 89 11.80 25.60 -5.82
CA SER A 89 11.57 26.57 -6.91
C SER A 89 10.41 26.22 -7.83
N ILE A 90 9.83 25.02 -7.71
CA ILE A 90 8.66 24.57 -8.46
C ILE A 90 7.37 24.90 -7.69
N ALA A 91 6.40 25.53 -8.36
CA ALA A 91 5.08 25.80 -7.79
C ALA A 91 4.41 24.50 -7.34
N GLU A 92 3.64 24.55 -6.25
CA GLU A 92 3.12 23.37 -5.58
C GLU A 92 2.36 22.46 -6.55
N GLU A 93 1.53 23.02 -7.44
CA GLU A 93 0.76 22.30 -8.46
C GLU A 93 1.59 21.50 -9.48
N TYR A 94 2.90 21.73 -9.56
CA TYR A 94 3.81 21.05 -10.49
C TYR A 94 4.74 20.03 -9.81
N ARG A 95 4.65 19.88 -8.49
CA ARG A 95 5.40 18.86 -7.77
C ARG A 95 4.89 17.46 -8.12
N ASP A 96 5.79 16.49 -8.04
CA ASP A 96 5.45 15.09 -8.29
C ASP A 96 4.37 14.57 -7.31
N ASN A 97 3.59 13.59 -7.73
CA ASN A 97 2.67 12.87 -6.84
C ASN A 97 3.41 11.78 -6.07
N ALA A 98 3.23 11.76 -4.75
CA ALA A 98 3.81 10.73 -3.89
C ALA A 98 2.88 9.52 -3.85
N MET A 99 3.38 8.34 -4.24
CA MET A 99 2.57 7.11 -4.28
C MET A 99 3.17 6.01 -3.41
N TYR A 100 2.30 5.21 -2.81
CA TYR A 100 2.68 3.99 -2.10
C TYR A 100 1.61 2.92 -2.26
N VAL A 101 2.03 1.69 -2.52
CA VAL A 101 1.20 0.50 -2.40
C VAL A 101 1.87 -0.48 -1.46
N GLY A 102 1.11 -1.09 -0.56
CA GLY A 102 1.66 -2.09 0.34
C GLY A 102 0.59 -2.92 1.03
N TYR A 103 1.04 -3.98 1.69
CA TYR A 103 0.20 -4.88 2.46
C TYR A 103 0.94 -5.35 3.70
N ALA A 104 0.17 -5.78 4.71
CA ALA A 104 0.70 -6.32 5.95
C ALA A 104 -0.32 -7.25 6.63
N PRO A 105 0.13 -8.21 7.45
CA PRO A 105 1.50 -8.71 7.54
C PRO A 105 2.01 -9.36 6.24
N HIS A 106 3.33 -9.47 6.07
CA HIS A 106 3.90 -10.04 4.85
C HIS A 106 3.46 -11.49 4.60
N ASP A 107 3.53 -12.34 5.64
CA ASP A 107 3.28 -13.77 5.50
C ASP A 107 1.79 -14.11 5.35
N ASN A 108 0.93 -13.42 6.11
CA ASN A 108 -0.52 -13.56 6.07
C ASN A 108 -1.18 -12.17 5.94
N PRO A 109 -1.32 -11.62 4.73
CA PRO A 109 -1.81 -10.25 4.54
C PRO A 109 -3.26 -10.07 5.02
N GLU A 110 -3.47 -9.08 5.87
CA GLU A 110 -4.79 -8.71 6.45
C GLU A 110 -5.31 -7.38 5.88
N ILE A 111 -4.41 -6.46 5.54
CA ILE A 111 -4.73 -5.16 4.96
C ILE A 111 -3.86 -4.88 3.73
N VAL A 112 -4.48 -4.29 2.70
CA VAL A 112 -3.81 -3.70 1.54
C VAL A 112 -4.11 -2.20 1.52
N ILE A 113 -3.09 -1.38 1.27
CA ILE A 113 -3.20 0.07 1.17
C ILE A 113 -2.65 0.53 -0.17
N VAL A 114 -3.38 1.44 -0.81
CA VAL A 114 -2.93 2.20 -1.99
C VAL A 114 -3.13 3.68 -1.66
N LEU A 115 -2.05 4.46 -1.70
CA LEU A 115 -2.06 5.90 -1.48
C LEU A 115 -1.47 6.63 -2.68
N ALA A 116 -2.13 7.70 -3.07
CA ALA A 116 -1.61 8.74 -3.94
C ALA A 116 -1.83 10.07 -3.23
N VAL A 117 -0.77 10.85 -3.06
CA VAL A 117 -0.81 12.19 -2.49
C VAL A 117 -0.38 13.14 -3.58
N GLU A 118 -1.33 13.95 -4.02
CA GLU A 118 -1.13 14.89 -5.12
C GLU A 118 -0.09 15.94 -4.72
N ASN A 119 0.81 16.25 -5.66
CA ASN A 119 1.77 17.34 -5.55
C ASN A 119 2.67 17.33 -4.30
N ALA A 120 2.87 16.14 -3.72
CA ALA A 120 3.55 15.98 -2.44
C ALA A 120 4.95 15.36 -2.54
N GLY A 121 5.51 15.27 -3.75
CA GLY A 121 6.88 14.80 -4.00
C GLY A 121 7.03 13.27 -3.90
N GLY A 122 7.97 12.82 -3.08
CA GLY A 122 8.46 11.44 -3.11
C GLY A 122 7.60 10.42 -2.37
N GLY A 123 7.33 9.26 -3.00
CA GLY A 123 6.58 8.17 -2.37
C GLY A 123 7.22 7.61 -1.09
N GLY A 124 8.56 7.62 -0.99
CA GLY A 124 9.28 7.15 0.20
C GLY A 124 9.29 8.13 1.37
N SER A 125 9.28 9.44 1.09
CA SER A 125 9.33 10.50 2.10
C SER A 125 7.95 10.94 2.57
N VAL A 126 6.90 10.75 1.75
CA VAL A 126 5.53 11.20 2.08
C VAL A 126 4.53 10.04 2.14
N ALA A 127 4.32 9.31 1.04
CA ALA A 127 3.25 8.31 0.99
C ALA A 127 3.52 7.10 1.89
N ALA A 128 4.77 6.62 1.97
CA ALA A 128 5.13 5.49 2.83
C ALA A 128 4.93 5.79 4.34
N PRO A 129 5.36 6.94 4.89
CA PRO A 129 5.01 7.34 6.27
C PRO A 129 3.50 7.45 6.53
N LEU A 130 2.71 7.91 5.56
CA LEU A 130 1.25 7.95 5.71
C LEU A 130 0.65 6.54 5.74
N ALA A 131 1.09 5.65 4.84
CA ALA A 131 0.69 4.25 4.84
C ALA A 131 1.04 3.57 6.17
N ARG A 132 2.23 3.86 6.73
CA ARG A 132 2.66 3.38 8.04
C ARG A 132 1.66 3.77 9.13
N LYS A 133 1.25 5.04 9.21
CA LYS A 133 0.28 5.52 10.21
C LYS A 133 -1.06 4.79 10.12
N VAL A 134 -1.58 4.57 8.91
CA VAL A 134 -2.85 3.87 8.71
C VAL A 134 -2.75 2.41 9.15
N MET A 135 -1.67 1.73 8.78
CA MET A 135 -1.45 0.34 9.20
C MET A 135 -1.22 0.21 10.71
N ASP A 136 -0.45 1.11 11.34
CA ASP A 136 -0.27 1.16 12.79
C ASP A 136 -1.63 1.29 13.50
N PHE A 137 -2.49 2.20 13.01
CA PHE A 137 -3.84 2.36 13.54
C PHE A 137 -4.64 1.06 13.39
N TYR A 138 -4.66 0.45 12.21
CA TYR A 138 -5.36 -0.81 11.96
C TYR A 138 -4.96 -1.91 12.96
N PHE A 139 -3.66 -2.18 13.11
CA PHE A 139 -3.19 -3.23 14.02
C PHE A 139 -3.38 -2.88 15.50
N SER A 140 -3.37 -1.60 15.86
CA SER A 140 -3.73 -1.18 17.23
C SER A 140 -5.19 -1.52 17.58
N GLN A 141 -6.11 -1.35 16.62
CA GLN A 141 -7.53 -1.64 16.82
C GLN A 141 -7.80 -3.14 16.86
N VAL A 142 -7.17 -3.91 15.95
CA VAL A 142 -7.29 -5.37 15.93
C VAL A 142 -6.85 -5.98 17.26
N ASN A 143 -5.70 -5.54 17.79
CA ASN A 143 -5.21 -6.00 19.09
C ASN A 143 -6.16 -5.62 20.25
N THR A 144 -6.72 -4.42 20.21
CA THR A 144 -7.69 -3.97 21.23
C THR A 144 -8.96 -4.82 21.21
N LEU A 145 -9.49 -5.13 20.03
CA LEU A 145 -10.68 -5.97 19.88
C LEU A 145 -10.43 -7.42 20.28
N ALA A 146 -9.24 -7.95 19.99
CA ALA A 146 -8.85 -9.30 20.41
C ALA A 146 -8.73 -9.43 21.94
N ASN A 147 -8.22 -8.40 22.62
CA ASN A 147 -8.07 -8.41 24.08
C ASN A 147 -9.40 -8.19 24.85
N ASN A 148 -10.45 -7.74 24.17
CA ASN A 148 -11.77 -7.50 24.75
C ASN A 148 -12.78 -8.63 24.47
N ARG A 149 -12.33 -9.74 23.87
CA ARG A 149 -13.11 -10.98 23.67
C ARG A 149 -12.61 -12.07 24.62
#